data_AF-A0A520GTP7-F1
#
_entry.id   AF-A0A520GTP7-F1
#
_cell.length_a   1.000
_cell.length_b   1.000
_cell.length_c   1.000
_cell.angle_alpha   90.00
_cell.angle_beta   90.00
_cell.angle_gamma   90.00
#
_symmetry.space_group_name_H-M   'P 1'
#
loop_
_entity.id
_entity.type
_entity.pdbx_description
1 polymer ?
#
loop_
_entity_poly.entity_id
_entity_poly.type
_entity_poly.pdbx_seq_one_letter_code
_entity_poly.pdbx_strand_id
1 'polypeptide(L)'
;MTRMFQTCLAIVAAAVAVTPVAARAETPRELLTRASFVDRDKTVALTRVDRAHSVAGATLARMPDDQEAALMQAMAVGYRAKLTGNRTEAIAARRQYESLVARFPRNPEVQAALGAWHVGVIVKLGRFVG
;
A
#
# COMPACT_ATOMS: atom_id res chain seq x y z
N MET A 1 71.64 -4.22 15.61
CA MET A 1 70.73 -4.57 16.73
C MET A 1 70.03 -3.27 17.11
N THR A 2 68.73 -3.01 16.94
CA THR A 2 67.56 -3.87 16.81
C THR A 2 66.42 -2.98 16.30
N ARG A 3 65.71 -3.39 15.25
CA ARG A 3 64.40 -2.85 14.87
C ARG A 3 63.39 -3.21 15.96
N MET A 4 62.77 -2.25 16.66
CA MET A 4 61.52 -2.44 17.41
C MET A 4 61.14 -1.09 18.07
N PHE A 5 59.86 -0.88 18.38
CA PHE A 5 59.27 0.37 18.90
C PHE A 5 58.82 1.39 17.85
N GLN A 6 58.30 0.82 16.77
CA GLN A 6 57.06 1.26 16.16
C GLN A 6 55.96 1.50 17.23
N THR A 7 55.04 2.42 16.93
CA THR A 7 53.65 2.51 17.43
C THR A 7 53.41 2.97 18.87
N CYS A 8 52.95 4.23 19.04
CA CYS A 8 51.75 4.61 19.83
C CYS A 8 51.68 6.13 20.05
N LEU A 9 51.06 6.88 19.14
CA LEU A 9 50.33 8.08 19.56
C LEU A 9 49.12 8.29 18.64
N ALA A 10 47.96 8.09 19.25
CA ALA A 10 46.65 7.93 18.65
C ALA A 10 46.18 9.14 17.84
N ILE A 11 45.84 8.91 16.58
CA ILE A 11 44.86 9.71 15.85
C ILE A 11 43.49 9.18 16.29
N VAL A 12 42.84 9.85 17.23
CA VAL A 12 41.43 9.60 17.57
C VAL A 12 40.57 10.25 16.49
N ALA A 13 40.38 9.55 15.37
CA ALA A 13 39.31 9.85 14.44
C ALA A 13 38.00 9.36 15.08
N ALA A 14 37.21 10.29 15.62
CA ALA A 14 35.85 10.02 16.08
C ALA A 14 34.99 9.63 14.87
N ALA A 15 34.93 8.32 14.59
CA ALA A 15 34.00 7.75 13.63
C ALA A 15 32.59 7.85 14.22
N VAL A 16 31.86 8.91 13.86
CA VAL A 16 30.40 8.95 14.03
C VAL A 16 29.85 7.85 13.13
N ALA A 17 29.55 6.68 13.72
CA ALA A 17 28.89 5.59 13.04
C ALA A 17 27.47 6.04 12.68
N VAL A 18 27.28 6.58 11.48
CA VAL A 18 25.95 6.74 10.88
C VAL A 18 25.46 5.33 10.58
N THR A 19 24.74 4.72 11.52
CA THR A 19 24.07 3.45 11.26
C THR A 19 23.05 3.69 10.16
N PRO A 20 23.10 2.98 9.02
CA PRO A 20 22.08 3.14 7.99
C PRO A 20 20.74 2.72 8.57
N VAL A 21 19.79 3.65 8.65
CA VAL A 21 18.39 3.31 8.91
C VAL A 21 17.96 2.43 7.75
N ALA A 22 17.69 1.15 8.01
CA ALA A 22 17.18 0.25 7.00
C ALA A 22 15.92 0.88 6.39
N ALA A 23 15.95 1.15 5.10
CA ALA A 23 14.79 1.68 4.39
C ALA A 23 13.67 0.63 4.48
N ARG A 24 12.67 0.92 5.33
CA ARG A 24 11.45 0.09 5.41
C ARG A 24 10.74 0.13 4.07
N ALA A 25 10.46 -1.05 3.51
CA ALA A 25 9.67 -1.14 2.29
C ALA A 25 8.28 -0.53 2.53
N GLU A 26 7.82 0.31 1.61
CA GLU A 26 6.52 0.95 1.70
C GLU A 26 5.40 -0.09 1.64
N THR A 27 4.48 -0.03 2.59
CA THR A 27 3.34 -0.94 2.66
C THR A 27 2.29 -0.61 1.58
N PRO A 28 1.46 -1.58 1.16
CA PRO A 28 0.34 -1.30 0.26
C PRO A 28 -0.59 -0.20 0.78
N ARG A 29 -0.83 -0.15 2.10
CA ARG A 29 -1.65 0.90 2.71
C ARG A 29 -1.03 2.29 2.56
N GLU A 30 0.26 2.44 2.87
CA GLU A 30 0.98 3.72 2.69
C GLU A 30 0.94 4.17 1.22
N LEU A 31 1.12 3.23 0.29
CA LEU A 31 1.01 3.49 -1.15
C LEU A 31 -0.39 4.02 -1.50
N LEU A 32 -1.46 3.35 -1.07
CA LEU A 32 -2.83 3.77 -1.37
C LEU A 32 -3.21 5.10 -0.69
N THR A 33 -2.73 5.34 0.53
CA THR A 33 -2.93 6.61 1.24
C THR A 33 -2.27 7.77 0.48
N ARG A 34 -1.03 7.62 0.02
CA ARG A 34 -0.36 8.67 -0.77
C ARG A 34 -1.06 8.90 -2.11
N ALA A 35 -1.46 7.84 -2.79
CA ALA A 35 -2.19 7.94 -4.07
C ALA A 35 -3.52 8.68 -3.91
N SER A 36 -4.18 8.53 -2.76
CA SER A 36 -5.51 9.10 -2.51
C SER A 36 -5.47 10.54 -2.00
N PHE A 37 -4.46 10.90 -1.20
CA PHE A 37 -4.48 12.15 -0.43
C PHE A 37 -3.30 13.08 -0.71
N VAL A 38 -2.22 12.58 -1.32
CA VAL A 38 -0.99 13.36 -1.55
C VAL A 38 -0.78 13.63 -3.02
N ASP A 39 -0.85 12.59 -3.85
CA ASP A 39 -0.55 12.70 -5.28
C ASP A 39 -1.58 13.61 -5.98
N ARG A 40 -1.08 14.60 -6.72
CA ARG A 40 -1.89 15.53 -7.52
C ARG A 40 -1.98 15.12 -8.98
N ASP A 41 -0.99 14.37 -9.45
CA ASP A 41 -0.92 13.84 -10.80
C ASP A 41 -1.57 12.44 -10.86
N LYS A 42 -2.47 12.26 -11.83
CA LYS A 42 -3.22 11.01 -12.01
C LYS A 42 -2.31 9.83 -12.38
N THR A 43 -1.29 10.04 -13.19
CA THR A 43 -0.37 8.99 -13.65
C THR A 43 0.51 8.50 -12.50
N VAL A 44 0.99 9.43 -11.66
CA VAL A 44 1.73 9.12 -10.44
C VAL A 44 0.86 8.30 -9.49
N ALA A 45 -0.38 8.75 -9.24
CA ALA A 45 -1.33 8.02 -8.39
C ALA A 45 -1.61 6.61 -8.92
N LEU A 46 -1.81 6.46 -10.24
CA LEU A 46 -2.06 5.16 -10.87
C LEU A 46 -0.87 4.21 -10.71
N THR A 47 0.35 4.70 -10.96
CA THR A 47 1.59 3.93 -10.77
C THR A 47 1.70 3.42 -9.33
N ARG A 48 1.35 4.27 -8.36
CA ARG A 48 1.37 3.91 -6.95
C ARG A 48 0.31 2.87 -6.58
N VAL A 49 -0.89 2.98 -7.16
CA VAL A 49 -1.97 1.99 -7.01
C VAL A 49 -1.55 0.62 -7.56
N ASP A 50 -0.94 0.58 -8.75
CA ASP A 50 -0.45 -0.69 -9.33
C ASP A 50 0.69 -1.29 -8.50
N ARG A 51 1.55 -0.45 -7.91
CA ARG A 51 2.56 -0.91 -6.94
C ARG A 51 1.89 -1.49 -5.69
N ALA A 52 0.85 -0.87 -5.15
CA ALA A 52 0.13 -1.39 -3.99
C ALA A 52 -0.49 -2.76 -4.28
N HIS A 53 -1.13 -2.91 -5.46
CA HIS A 53 -1.70 -4.17 -5.91
C HIS A 53 -0.66 -5.29 -6.00
N SER A 54 0.49 -5.01 -6.60
CA SER A 54 1.57 -6.00 -6.77
C SER A 54 2.22 -6.39 -5.44
N VAL A 55 2.48 -5.43 -4.55
CA VAL A 55 3.04 -5.71 -3.21
C VAL A 55 2.07 -6.54 -2.38
N ALA A 56 0.78 -6.18 -2.37
CA ALA A 56 -0.26 -6.95 -1.68
C ALA A 56 -0.39 -8.36 -2.26
N GLY A 57 -0.38 -8.51 -3.58
CA GLY A 57 -0.40 -9.81 -4.25
C GLY A 57 0.81 -10.68 -3.92
N ALA A 58 2.01 -10.09 -3.83
CA ALA A 58 3.20 -10.81 -3.41
C ALA A 58 3.13 -11.29 -1.95
N THR A 59 2.49 -10.51 -1.07
CA THR A 59 2.21 -10.95 0.31
C THR A 59 1.23 -12.11 0.32
N LEU A 60 0.12 -12.02 -0.43
CA LEU A 60 -0.87 -13.10 -0.51
C LEU A 60 -0.32 -14.40 -1.11
N ALA A 61 0.63 -14.31 -2.04
CA ALA A 61 1.31 -15.48 -2.59
C ALA A 61 2.11 -16.24 -1.51
N ARG A 62 2.60 -15.55 -0.48
CA ARG A 62 3.31 -16.15 0.67
C ARG A 62 2.38 -16.49 1.83
N MET A 63 1.36 -15.67 2.05
CA MET A 63 0.42 -15.73 3.17
C MET A 63 -1.02 -15.57 2.65
N PRO A 64 -1.64 -16.64 2.11
CA PRO A 64 -2.95 -16.54 1.45
C PRO A 64 -4.11 -16.11 2.36
N ASP A 65 -3.94 -16.22 3.67
CA ASP A 65 -4.92 -15.83 4.71
C ASP A 65 -4.65 -14.44 5.31
N ASP A 66 -3.68 -13.68 4.78
CA ASP A 66 -3.41 -12.32 5.23
C ASP A 66 -4.56 -11.39 4.84
N GLN A 67 -5.38 -11.03 5.83
CA GLN A 67 -6.59 -10.22 5.64
C GLN A 67 -6.26 -8.81 5.16
N GLU A 68 -5.15 -8.24 5.64
CA GLU A 68 -4.72 -6.89 5.27
C GLU A 68 -4.28 -6.87 3.80
N ALA A 69 -3.44 -7.81 3.40
CA ALA A 69 -3.00 -7.92 2.01
C ALA A 69 -4.18 -8.18 1.07
N ALA A 70 -5.15 -9.02 1.48
CA ALA A 70 -6.36 -9.27 0.71
C ALA A 70 -7.19 -8.00 0.53
N LEU A 71 -7.39 -7.24 1.60
CA LEU A 71 -8.11 -5.96 1.56
C LEU A 71 -7.38 -4.93 0.70
N MET A 72 -6.07 -4.74 0.91
CA MET A 72 -5.28 -3.76 0.14
C MET A 72 -5.26 -4.09 -1.35
N GLN A 73 -5.20 -5.38 -1.72
CA GLN A 73 -5.27 -5.79 -3.12
C GLN A 73 -6.62 -5.41 -3.75
N ALA A 74 -7.73 -5.68 -3.06
CA ALA A 74 -9.07 -5.30 -3.53
C ALA A 74 -9.24 -3.78 -3.63
N MET A 75 -8.73 -3.03 -2.64
CA MET A 75 -8.73 -1.57 -2.68
C MET A 75 -7.93 -1.00 -3.84
N ALA A 76 -6.79 -1.60 -4.18
CA ALA A 76 -6.02 -1.16 -5.33
C ALA A 76 -6.80 -1.32 -6.65
N VAL A 77 -7.55 -2.42 -6.84
CA VAL A 77 -8.44 -2.57 -8.01
C VAL A 77 -9.52 -1.48 -8.03
N GLY A 78 -10.13 -1.19 -6.89
CA GLY A 78 -11.15 -0.14 -6.76
C GLY A 78 -10.61 1.27 -7.07
N TYR A 79 -9.42 1.61 -6.55
CA TYR A 79 -8.77 2.89 -6.84
C TYR A 79 -8.36 3.00 -8.31
N ARG A 80 -7.84 1.92 -8.90
CA ARG A 80 -7.50 1.90 -10.32
C ARG A 80 -8.74 2.17 -11.17
N ALA A 81 -9.84 1.47 -10.89
CA ALA A 81 -11.12 1.69 -11.57
C ALA A 81 -11.62 3.14 -11.43
N LYS A 82 -11.44 3.75 -10.26
CA LYS A 82 -11.81 5.16 -10.02
C LYS A 82 -10.96 6.11 -10.86
N LEU A 83 -9.65 5.91 -10.93
CA LEU A 83 -8.73 6.75 -11.68
C LEU A 83 -8.93 6.60 -13.20
N THR A 84 -9.18 5.39 -13.68
CA THR A 84 -9.33 5.08 -15.12
C THR A 84 -10.76 5.25 -15.63
N GLY A 85 -11.76 5.26 -14.75
CA GLY A 85 -13.17 5.21 -15.13
C GLY A 85 -13.62 3.82 -15.62
N ASN A 86 -12.83 2.76 -15.38
CA ASN A 86 -13.12 1.42 -15.89
C ASN A 86 -14.25 0.74 -15.08
N ARG A 87 -15.42 0.61 -15.70
CA ARG A 87 -16.60 -0.02 -15.10
C ARG A 87 -16.37 -1.50 -14.73
N THR A 88 -15.68 -2.25 -15.58
CA THR A 88 -15.44 -3.68 -15.36
C THR A 88 -14.61 -3.90 -14.12
N GLU A 89 -13.56 -3.10 -13.94
CA GLU A 89 -12.73 -3.14 -12.73
C GLU A 89 -13.49 -2.69 -11.48
N ALA A 90 -14.38 -1.69 -11.60
CA ALA A 90 -15.21 -1.26 -10.48
C ALA A 90 -16.15 -2.38 -9.99
N ILE A 91 -16.72 -3.16 -10.92
CA ILE A 91 -17.55 -4.33 -10.59
C ILE A 91 -16.69 -5.45 -9.99
N ALA A 92 -15.49 -5.69 -10.54
CA ALA A 92 -14.57 -6.68 -9.99
C ALA A 92 -14.15 -6.35 -8.55
N ALA A 93 -13.82 -5.08 -8.28
CA ALA A 93 -13.48 -4.62 -6.92
C ALA A 93 -14.64 -4.83 -5.94
N ARG A 94 -15.88 -4.51 -6.34
CA ARG A 94 -17.07 -4.78 -5.52
C ARG A 94 -17.17 -6.26 -5.14
N ARG A 95 -17.09 -7.15 -6.15
CA ARG A 95 -17.18 -8.60 -5.93
C ARG A 95 -16.07 -9.10 -5.01
N GLN A 96 -14.87 -8.52 -5.11
CA GLN A 96 -13.78 -8.82 -4.19
C GLN A 96 -14.12 -8.40 -2.76
N TYR A 97 -14.65 -7.19 -2.54
CA TYR A 97 -15.09 -6.79 -1.19
C TYR A 97 -16.20 -7.69 -0.63
N GLU A 98 -17.20 -8.06 -1.44
CA GLU A 98 -18.25 -9.01 -1.05
C GLU A 98 -17.65 -10.37 -0.64
N SER A 99 -16.71 -10.88 -1.42
CA SER A 99 -15.98 -12.12 -1.11
C SER A 99 -15.16 -12.00 0.18
N LEU A 100 -14.53 -10.86 0.43
CA LEU A 100 -13.76 -10.63 1.66
C LEU A 100 -14.68 -10.54 2.87
N VAL A 101 -15.84 -9.88 2.77
CA VAL A 101 -16.84 -9.84 3.85
C VAL A 101 -17.33 -11.25 4.18
N ALA A 102 -17.58 -12.08 3.16
CA ALA A 102 -17.98 -13.47 3.37
C ALA A 102 -16.87 -14.29 4.06
N ARG A 103 -15.60 -14.08 3.67
CA ARG A 103 -14.44 -14.80 4.23
C ARG A 103 -14.06 -14.33 5.63
N PHE A 104 -14.15 -13.02 5.89
CA PHE A 104 -13.71 -12.36 7.13
C PHE A 104 -14.84 -11.53 7.75
N PRO A 105 -15.96 -12.15 8.15
CA PRO A 105 -17.17 -11.42 8.52
C PRO A 105 -17.01 -10.54 9.77
N ARG A 106 -16.04 -10.85 10.64
CA ARG A 106 -15.73 -10.10 11.86
C ARG A 106 -14.63 -9.06 11.67
N ASN A 107 -14.07 -8.91 10.47
CA ASN A 107 -13.07 -7.88 10.20
C ASN A 107 -13.77 -6.53 9.94
N PRO A 108 -13.60 -5.53 10.82
CA PRO A 108 -14.30 -4.26 10.68
C PRO A 108 -13.84 -3.46 9.45
N GLU A 109 -12.58 -3.57 9.04
CA GLU A 109 -12.05 -2.83 7.88
C GLU A 109 -12.60 -3.36 6.56
N VAL A 110 -12.78 -4.68 6.46
CA VAL A 110 -13.41 -5.30 5.29
C VAL A 110 -14.88 -4.88 5.16
N GLN A 111 -15.61 -4.84 6.28
CA GLN A 111 -16.98 -4.32 6.32
C GLN A 111 -17.04 -2.84 5.92
N ALA A 112 -16.13 -2.03 6.47
CA ALA A 112 -16.03 -0.60 6.16
C ALA A 112 -15.71 -0.36 4.67
N ALA A 113 -14.84 -1.17 4.07
CA ALA A 113 -14.49 -1.05 2.66
C ALA A 113 -15.68 -1.32 1.72
N LEU A 114 -16.47 -2.36 2.01
CA LEU A 114 -17.70 -2.62 1.26
C LEU A 114 -18.73 -1.49 1.44
N GLY A 115 -18.88 -0.98 2.67
CA GLY A 115 -19.72 0.18 2.96
C GLY A 115 -19.28 1.43 2.19
N ALA A 116 -17.99 1.74 2.20
CA ALA A 116 -17.41 2.88 1.49
C ALA A 116 -17.60 2.78 -0.03
N TRP A 117 -17.50 1.57 -0.60
CA TRP A 117 -17.80 1.36 -2.01
C TRP A 117 -19.26 1.72 -2.34
N HIS A 118 -20.22 1.28 -1.53
CA HIS A 118 -21.64 1.62 -1.71
C HIS A 118 -21.89 3.13 -1.58
N VAL A 119 -21.29 3.79 -0.59
CA VAL A 119 -21.38 5.26 -0.44
C VAL A 119 -20.85 5.97 -1.69
N GLY A 120 -19.73 5.51 -2.24
CA GLY A 120 -19.17 6.07 -3.48
C GLY A 120 -20.13 5.98 -4.67
N VAL A 121 -20.88 4.88 -4.80
CA VAL A 121 -21.92 4.72 -5.82
C VAL A 121 -23.05 5.73 -5.63
N ILE A 122 -23.56 5.87 -4.39
CA ILE A 122 -24.65 6.80 -4.05
C ILE A 122 -24.26 8.23 -4.40
N VAL A 123 -23.06 8.68 -3.98
CA VAL A 123 -22.57 10.03 -4.29
C VAL A 123 -22.48 10.27 -5.79
N LYS A 124 -22.01 9.29 -6.56
CA LYS A 124 -21.92 9.41 -8.02
C LYS A 124 -23.29 9.51 -8.67
N LEU A 125 -24.25 8.68 -8.24
CA LEU A 125 -25.64 8.71 -8.75
C LEU A 125 -26.35 10.02 -8.39
N GLY A 126 -26.19 10.53 -7.17
CA GLY A 126 -26.77 11.81 -6.76
C GLY A 126 -26.33 12.98 -7.65
N ARG A 127 -25.06 12.99 -8.08
CA ARG A 127 -24.52 14.01 -9.01
C ARG A 127 -25.03 13.88 -10.45
N PHE A 128 -25.71 12.79 -10.81
CA PHE A 128 -26.34 12.64 -12.13
C PHE A 128 -27.81 13.09 -12.13
N VAL A 129 -28.47 13.11 -10.97
CA VAL A 129 -29.92 13.34 -10.84
C VAL A 129 -30.25 14.75 -10.31
N GLY A 130 -29.30 15.42 -9.66
CA GLY A 130 -29.41 16.83 -9.24
C GLY A 130 -28.67 17.77 -10.18
#